data_AF-A0A958ZTQ5-F1
#
_entry.id   AF-A0A958ZTQ5-F1
#
_cell.length_a   1.000
_cell.length_b   1.000
_cell.length_c   1.000
_cell.angle_alpha   90.00
_cell.angle_beta   90.00
_cell.angle_gamma   90.00
#
_symmetry.space_group_name_H-M   'P 1'
#
loop_
_entity.id
_entity.type
_entity.pdbx_description
1 polymer ?
#
loop_
_entity_poly.entity_id
_entity_poly.type
_entity_poly.pdbx_seq_one_letter_code
_entity_poly.pdbx_strand_id
1 'polypeptide(L)'
;MSQNKNYHLGVLYLMRLLINADGIIDISENNALNTVKKHENIPESTLIEFEKDVLNKKEKEVYQAGIDYINLCSDEEKMNAFVHLYKMSEADGRVHVKEVRLLLYSIRQAKIEFNDVVAKAKQLKYS
;
A
#
# COMPACT_ATOMS: atom_id res chain seq x y z
N MET A 1 -13.95 8.27 -0.37
CA MET A 1 -13.47 6.89 -0.19
C MET A 1 -13.89 6.11 -1.42
N SER A 2 -12.94 5.46 -2.09
CA SER A 2 -13.21 4.74 -3.33
C SER A 2 -13.79 3.36 -3.02
N GLN A 3 -14.91 2.97 -3.65
CA GLN A 3 -15.43 1.59 -3.56
C GLN A 3 -14.74 0.66 -4.58
N ASN A 4 -13.66 1.12 -5.21
CA ASN A 4 -13.01 0.42 -6.29
C ASN A 4 -12.19 -0.76 -5.75
N LYS A 5 -12.61 -1.96 -6.13
CA LYS A 5 -11.92 -3.21 -5.78
C LYS A 5 -10.45 -3.21 -6.21
N ASN A 6 -10.13 -2.64 -7.38
CA ASN A 6 -8.75 -2.57 -7.86
C ASN A 6 -7.90 -1.68 -6.94
N TYR A 7 -8.43 -0.54 -6.50
CA TYR A 7 -7.75 0.33 -5.56
C TYR A 7 -7.44 -0.40 -4.25
N HIS A 8 -8.44 -1.07 -3.66
CA HIS A 8 -8.27 -1.83 -2.43
C HIS A 8 -7.24 -2.96 -2.56
N LEU A 9 -7.34 -3.78 -3.61
CA LEU A 9 -6.38 -4.86 -3.84
C LEU A 9 -4.97 -4.28 -4.05
N GLY A 10 -4.82 -3.28 -4.91
CA GLY A 10 -3.53 -2.63 -5.16
C GLY A 10 -2.85 -2.14 -3.89
N VAL A 11 -3.60 -1.48 -3.01
CA VAL A 11 -3.11 -1.05 -1.69
C VAL A 11 -2.70 -2.26 -0.83
N LEU A 12 -3.53 -3.29 -0.72
CA LEU A 12 -3.24 -4.47 0.12
C LEU A 12 -1.98 -5.23 -0.33
N TYR A 13 -1.81 -5.48 -1.64
CA TYR A 13 -0.61 -6.16 -2.16
C TYR A 13 0.66 -5.36 -1.90
N LEU A 14 0.64 -4.05 -2.14
CA LEU A 14 1.82 -3.20 -1.95
C LEU A 14 2.15 -3.00 -0.46
N MET A 15 1.13 -2.87 0.40
CA MET A 15 1.33 -2.81 1.85
C MET A 15 1.97 -4.09 2.38
N ARG A 16 1.53 -5.26 1.91
CA ARG A 16 2.11 -6.55 2.31
C ARG A 16 3.61 -6.62 2.05
N LEU A 17 4.08 -6.01 0.97
CA LEU A 17 5.49 -5.97 0.62
C LEU A 17 6.29 -5.00 1.48
N LEU A 18 5.69 -3.90 1.93
CA LEU A 18 6.31 -3.01 2.90
C LEU A 18 6.52 -3.74 4.24
N ILE A 19 5.47 -4.39 4.75
CA ILE A 19 5.48 -5.14 6.03
C ILE A 19 6.45 -6.33 6.02
N ASN A 20 6.55 -7.04 4.90
CA ASN A 20 7.37 -8.25 4.83
C ASN A 20 8.83 -7.98 4.40
N ALA A 21 9.25 -6.72 4.24
CA ALA A 21 10.56 -6.39 3.68
C ALA A 21 11.75 -6.82 4.57
N ASP A 22 11.52 -6.87 5.89
CA ASP A 22 12.49 -7.23 6.92
C ASP A 22 12.28 -8.67 7.48
N GLY A 23 11.12 -9.27 7.24
CA GLY A 23 10.73 -10.62 7.69
C GLY A 23 10.20 -10.68 9.13
N ILE A 24 10.00 -9.55 9.80
CA ILE A 24 9.52 -9.45 11.18
C ILE A 24 8.25 -8.61 11.20
N ILE A 25 7.09 -9.25 11.26
CA ILE A 25 5.83 -8.52 11.38
C ILE A 25 5.69 -8.02 12.82
N ASP A 26 5.88 -6.72 13.06
CA ASP A 26 5.66 -6.11 14.39
C ASP A 26 4.19 -5.66 14.58
N ILE A 27 3.82 -5.39 15.82
CA ILE A 27 2.50 -4.93 16.25
C ILE A 27 2.15 -3.58 15.61
N SER A 28 3.14 -2.70 15.39
CA SER A 28 2.95 -1.39 14.74
C SER A 28 2.48 -1.53 13.29
N GLU A 29 3.04 -2.49 12.54
CA GLU A 29 2.72 -2.73 11.14
C GLU A 29 1.31 -3.30 10.95
N ASN A 30 0.92 -4.22 11.83
CA ASN A 30 -0.45 -4.72 11.90
C ASN A 30 -1.45 -3.61 12.26
N ASN A 31 -1.06 -2.68 13.15
CA ASN A 31 -1.89 -1.53 13.48
C ASN A 31 -2.02 -0.57 12.29
N ALA A 32 -0.94 -0.30 11.56
CA ALA A 32 -0.98 0.53 10.36
C ALA A 32 -1.85 -0.10 9.26
N LEU A 33 -1.73 -1.42 9.05
CA LEU A 33 -2.59 -2.17 8.14
C LEU A 33 -4.07 -2.05 8.52
N ASN A 34 -4.39 -2.23 9.81
CA ASN A 34 -5.76 -2.10 10.31
C ASN A 34 -6.31 -0.68 10.19
N THR A 35 -5.48 0.33 10.38
CA THR A 35 -5.85 1.74 10.19
C THR A 35 -6.24 2.01 8.74
N VAL A 36 -5.44 1.57 7.76
CA VAL A 36 -5.75 1.77 6.34
C VAL A 36 -6.99 0.97 5.93
N LYS A 37 -7.13 -0.28 6.38
CA LYS A 37 -8.33 -1.10 6.13
C LYS A 37 -9.61 -0.41 6.58
N LYS A 38 -9.59 0.18 7.78
CA LYS A 38 -10.73 0.94 8.33
C LYS A 38 -10.96 2.25 7.61
N HIS A 39 -9.88 2.99 7.32
CA HIS A 39 -9.95 4.28 6.66
C HIS A 39 -10.53 4.15 5.24
N GLU A 40 -10.10 3.16 4.46
CA GLU A 40 -10.62 2.97 3.10
C GLU A 40 -11.94 2.19 3.05
N ASN A 41 -12.47 1.75 4.20
CA ASN A 41 -13.68 0.93 4.30
C ASN A 41 -13.63 -0.29 3.37
N ILE A 42 -12.50 -1.02 3.42
CA ILE A 42 -12.24 -2.16 2.55
C ILE A 42 -13.24 -3.29 2.88
N PRO A 43 -14.02 -3.79 1.91
CA PRO A 43 -14.97 -4.87 2.16
C PRO A 43 -14.27 -6.17 2.59
N GLU A 44 -14.85 -6.86 3.56
CA GLU A 44 -14.35 -8.17 4.05
C GLU A 44 -14.14 -9.18 2.93
N SER A 45 -15.02 -9.20 1.93
CA SER A 45 -14.88 -10.08 0.76
C SER A 45 -13.60 -9.82 -0.03
N THR A 46 -13.15 -8.55 -0.11
CA THR A 46 -11.90 -8.18 -0.77
C THR A 46 -10.68 -8.58 0.05
N LEU A 47 -10.78 -8.52 1.39
CA LEU A 47 -9.74 -9.00 2.30
C LEU A 47 -9.55 -10.51 2.18
N ILE A 48 -10.63 -11.28 2.23
CA ILE A 48 -10.59 -12.74 2.10
C ILE A 48 -9.97 -13.16 0.75
N GLU A 49 -10.31 -12.46 -0.33
CA GLU A 49 -9.74 -12.71 -1.65
C GLU A 49 -8.23 -12.45 -1.68
N PHE A 50 -7.81 -11.29 -1.18
CA PHE A 50 -6.41 -10.93 -1.05
C PHE A 50 -5.61 -11.95 -0.23
N GLU A 51 -6.11 -12.33 0.95
CA GLU A 51 -5.44 -13.28 1.86
C GLU A 51 -5.28 -14.66 1.23
N LYS A 52 -6.29 -15.16 0.51
CA LYS A 52 -6.20 -16.44 -0.20
C LYS A 52 -5.18 -16.41 -1.33
N ASP A 53 -5.16 -15.31 -2.08
CA ASP A 53 -4.33 -15.21 -3.28
C ASP A 53 -2.84 -14.99 -2.91
N VAL A 54 -2.56 -14.19 -1.88
CA VAL A 54 -1.18 -13.85 -1.49
C VAL A 54 -0.39 -15.03 -0.92
N LEU A 55 -1.05 -16.00 -0.28
CA LEU A 55 -0.41 -17.18 0.34
C LEU A 55 0.36 -18.04 -0.67
N ASN A 56 -0.07 -18.03 -1.93
CA ASN A 56 0.50 -18.86 -2.98
C ASN A 56 1.44 -18.08 -3.92
N LYS A 57 1.75 -16.82 -3.61
CA LYS A 57 2.58 -15.95 -4.45
C LYS A 57 3.94 -15.70 -3.85
N LYS A 58 4.95 -15.67 -4.73
CA LYS A 58 6.28 -15.13 -4.43
C LYS A 58 6.22 -13.61 -4.38
N GLU A 59 7.16 -13.00 -3.67
CA GLU A 59 7.27 -11.53 -3.51
C GLU A 59 7.16 -10.76 -4.83
N LYS A 60 7.82 -11.23 -5.90
CA LYS A 60 7.74 -10.62 -7.24
C LYS A 60 6.32 -10.66 -7.82
N GLU A 61 5.58 -11.74 -7.59
CA GLU A 61 4.21 -11.90 -8.10
C GLU A 61 3.22 -11.05 -7.29
N VAL A 62 3.46 -10.91 -5.98
CA VAL A 62 2.73 -9.97 -5.11
C VAL A 62 2.95 -8.52 -5.60
N TYR A 63 4.19 -8.15 -5.92
CA TYR A 63 4.52 -6.83 -6.45
C TYR A 63 3.80 -6.55 -7.76
N GLN A 64 3.91 -7.48 -8.71
CA GLN A 64 3.31 -7.32 -10.02
C GLN A 64 1.78 -7.18 -9.91
N ALA A 65 1.13 -8.03 -9.12
CA ALA A 65 -0.31 -7.94 -8.89
C ALA A 65 -0.73 -6.58 -8.30
N GLY A 66 0.00 -6.10 -7.28
CA GLY A 66 -0.28 -4.79 -6.69
C GLY A 66 -0.19 -3.65 -7.70
N ILE A 67 0.88 -3.62 -8.49
CA ILE A 67 1.06 -2.62 -9.55
C ILE A 67 -0.02 -2.73 -10.63
N ASP A 68 -0.37 -3.93 -11.05
CA ASP A 68 -1.39 -4.14 -12.09
C ASP A 68 -2.75 -3.58 -11.63
N TYR A 69 -3.14 -3.83 -10.39
CA TYR A 69 -4.34 -3.25 -9.80
C TYR A 69 -4.28 -1.72 -9.69
N ILE A 70 -3.15 -1.16 -9.25
CA ILE A 70 -2.96 0.31 -9.17
C ILE A 70 -3.02 0.96 -10.56
N ASN A 71 -2.51 0.31 -11.60
CA ASN A 71 -2.55 0.83 -12.97
C ASN A 71 -3.97 0.88 -13.55
N LEU A 72 -4.90 0.10 -13.01
CA LEU A 72 -6.34 0.14 -13.37
C LEU A 72 -7.10 1.24 -12.62
N CYS A 73 -6.46 1.96 -11.72
CA CYS A 73 -7.06 3.04 -10.94
C CYS A 73 -6.93 4.40 -11.65
N SER A 74 -7.78 5.34 -11.26
CA SER A 74 -7.61 6.76 -11.61
C SER A 74 -6.35 7.36 -10.96
N ASP A 75 -5.86 8.49 -11.48
CA ASP A 75 -4.67 9.13 -10.93
C ASP A 75 -4.88 9.63 -9.48
N GLU A 76 -6.11 10.01 -9.12
CA GLU A 76 -6.46 10.35 -7.74
C GLU A 76 -6.37 9.13 -6.81
N GLU A 77 -6.89 7.98 -7.25
CA GLU A 77 -6.82 6.73 -6.50
C GLU A 77 -5.37 6.25 -6.36
N LYS A 78 -4.57 6.30 -7.43
CA LYS A 78 -3.13 6.00 -7.36
C LYS A 78 -2.43 6.89 -6.34
N MET A 79 -2.69 8.20 -6.39
CA MET A 79 -2.14 9.15 -5.44
C MET A 79 -2.52 8.79 -4.00
N ASN A 80 -3.79 8.48 -3.73
CA ASN A 80 -4.24 8.07 -2.40
C ASN A 80 -3.53 6.78 -1.94
N ALA A 81 -3.38 5.80 -2.83
CA ALA A 81 -2.69 4.55 -2.51
C ALA A 81 -1.25 4.81 -2.06
N PHE A 82 -0.51 5.62 -2.81
CA PHE A 82 0.88 5.94 -2.46
C PHE A 82 1.01 6.80 -1.21
N VAL A 83 0.02 7.64 -0.90
CA VAL A 83 -0.03 8.35 0.39
C VAL A 83 -0.12 7.38 1.56
N HIS A 84 -0.98 6.36 1.48
CA HIS A 84 -1.06 5.35 2.54
C HIS A 84 0.24 4.57 2.69
N LEU A 85 0.83 4.13 1.58
CA LEU A 85 2.10 3.40 1.55
C LEU A 85 3.25 4.24 2.15
N TYR A 86 3.32 5.52 1.79
CA TYR A 86 4.32 6.44 2.35
C TYR A 86 4.18 6.60 3.86
N LYS A 87 2.96 6.90 4.36
CA LYS A 87 2.73 7.06 5.80
C LYS A 87 2.98 5.78 6.59
N MET A 88 2.74 4.63 5.98
CA MET A 88 3.07 3.34 6.58
C MET A 88 4.58 3.17 6.73
N SER A 89 5.36 3.53 5.69
CA SER A 89 6.82 3.47 5.77
C SER A 89 7.42 4.40 6.83
N GLU A 90 6.70 5.46 7.24
CA GLU A 90 7.11 6.36 8.32
C GLU A 90 6.77 5.85 9.73
N ALA A 91 5.90 4.81 9.86
CA ALA A 91 5.28 4.44 11.13
C ALA A 91 6.27 4.00 12.22
N ASP A 92 7.38 3.36 11.85
CA ASP A 92 8.38 2.86 12.82
C ASP A 92 9.61 3.78 12.99
N GLY A 93 9.59 4.99 12.42
CA GLY A 93 10.68 5.96 12.54
C GLY A 93 12.01 5.51 11.92
N ARG A 94 12.06 4.31 11.33
CA ARG A 94 13.18 3.74 10.57
C ARG A 94 12.64 3.19 9.26
N VAL A 95 12.84 3.95 8.19
CA VAL A 95 12.47 3.47 6.85
C VAL A 95 13.57 2.55 6.33
N HIS A 96 13.27 1.28 6.06
CA HIS A 96 14.25 0.37 5.49
C HIS A 96 14.52 0.71 4.02
N VAL A 97 15.78 0.54 3.59
CA VAL A 97 16.20 0.83 2.19
C VAL A 97 15.37 0.05 1.17
N LYS A 98 14.90 -1.16 1.52
CA LYS A 98 14.01 -1.97 0.68
C LYS A 98 12.64 -1.33 0.50
N GLU A 99 12.04 -0.78 1.55
CA GLU A 99 10.76 -0.08 1.52
C GLU A 99 10.84 1.20 0.70
N VAL A 100 11.88 2.01 0.92
CA VAL A 100 12.13 3.23 0.13
C VAL A 100 12.23 2.88 -1.37
N ARG A 101 12.99 1.83 -1.67
CA ARG A 101 13.19 1.36 -3.05
C ARG A 101 11.87 0.88 -3.67
N LEU A 102 11.10 0.08 -2.94
CA LEU A 102 9.78 -0.39 -3.37
C LEU A 102 8.84 0.78 -3.66
N LEU A 103 8.79 1.76 -2.76
CA LEU A 103 7.91 2.91 -2.88
C LEU A 103 8.28 3.77 -4.09
N LEU A 104 9.57 4.09 -4.25
CA LEU A 104 10.06 4.89 -5.39
C LEU A 104 9.80 4.19 -6.73
N TYR A 105 10.02 2.87 -6.82
CA TYR A 105 9.74 2.14 -8.06
C TYR A 105 8.25 2.08 -8.37
N SER A 106 7.42 1.81 -7.37
CA SER A 106 5.97 1.74 -7.54
C SER A 106 5.38 3.08 -8.01
N ILE A 107 5.79 4.18 -7.37
CA ILE A 107 5.35 5.54 -7.71
C ILE A 107 5.75 5.90 -9.15
N ARG A 108 7.01 5.62 -9.51
CA ARG A 108 7.50 5.85 -10.87
C ARG A 108 6.74 5.03 -11.91
N GLN A 109 6.44 3.77 -11.62
CA GLN A 109 5.74 2.88 -12.53
C GLN A 109 4.29 3.32 -12.76
N ALA A 110 3.63 3.81 -11.71
CA ALA A 110 2.29 4.35 -11.76
C ALA A 110 2.21 5.78 -12.34
N LYS A 111 3.35 6.37 -12.71
CA LYS A 111 3.49 7.73 -13.27
C LYS A 111 2.95 8.82 -12.34
N ILE A 112 3.21 8.67 -11.05
CA ILE A 112 2.89 9.66 -10.02
C ILE A 112 4.17 10.39 -9.60
N GLU A 113 4.05 11.67 -9.27
CA GLU A 113 5.17 12.46 -8.75
C GLU A 113 5.35 12.24 -7.24
N PHE A 114 6.57 11.87 -6.84
CA PHE A 114 6.87 11.53 -5.43
C PHE A 114 6.62 12.70 -4.47
N ASN A 115 6.99 13.92 -4.88
CA ASN A 115 6.82 15.11 -4.04
C ASN A 115 5.35 15.41 -3.74
N ASP A 116 4.45 15.08 -4.67
CA ASP A 116 3.01 15.26 -4.49
C ASP A 116 2.46 14.27 -3.46
N VAL A 117 2.98 13.03 -3.47
CA VAL A 117 2.67 12.01 -2.45
C VAL A 117 3.08 12.51 -1.06
N VAL A 118 4.31 13.00 -0.91
CA VAL A 118 4.82 13.53 0.37
C VAL A 118 3.99 14.75 0.83
N ALA A 119 3.66 15.67 -0.08
CA ALA A 119 2.88 16.85 0.24
C ALA A 119 1.46 16.47 0.72
N LYS A 120 0.80 15.54 0.03
CA LYS A 120 -0.54 15.06 0.41
C LYS A 120 -0.52 14.25 1.70
N ALA A 121 0.50 13.43 1.92
CA ALA A 121 0.65 12.65 3.14
C ALA A 121 0.73 13.51 4.40
N LYS A 122 1.42 14.65 4.33
CA LYS A 122 1.51 15.64 5.44
C LYS A 122 0.16 16.25 5.82
N GLN A 123 -0.78 16.31 4.88
CA GLN A 123 -2.12 16.85 5.12
C GLN A 123 -3.07 15.80 5.70
N LEU A 124 -2.82 14.52 5.40
CA LEU A 124 -3.64 13.42 5.88
C LEU A 124 -3.36 13.19 7.37
N LYS A 125 -4.38 13.29 8.22
CA LYS A 125 -4.34 12.85 9.62
C LYS A 125 -5.19 11.59 9.73
N TYR A 126 -4.59 10.49 10.17
CA TYR A 126 -5.39 9.34 10.61
C TYR A 126 -5.99 9.77 11.95
N SER A 127 -7.28 10.09 11.94
CA SER A 127 -8.05 10.43 13.13
C SER A 127 -8.40 9.19 13.94
#